data_AF-A0A7X3H5I7-F1
#
_entry.id   AF-A0A7X3H5I7-F1
#
_cell.length_a   1.000
_cell.length_b   1.000
_cell.length_c   1.000
_cell.angle_alpha   90.00
_cell.angle_beta   90.00
_cell.angle_gamma   90.00
#
_symmetry.space_group_name_H-M   'P 1'
#
loop_
_entity.id
_entity.type
_entity.pdbx_description
1 polymer ?
#
loop_
_entity_poly.entity_id
_entity_poly.type
_entity_poly.pdbx_seq_one_letter_code
_entity_poly.pdbx_strand_id
1 'polypeptide(L)'
;MPTVPAAPPKGKRPTKAQSQEAELARQESCRAIWQAYSAAYEARYGARPVRNAKVNSQVGDLLKRLGAEEGPQVAAYFVGIEDAYLLRSYHEFGLLLAKAEGYRTAWATQTQVNGRTALQAEKTQANLSAAQAALKAQRERRGAHADA
;
A
#
# COMPACT_ATOMS: atom_id res chain seq x y z
N MET A 1 -16.35 47.78 -19.84
CA MET A 1 -15.98 47.60 -18.42
C MET A 1 -15.80 46.10 -18.19
N PRO A 2 -14.58 45.58 -18.03
CA PRO A 2 -14.40 44.17 -17.70
C PRO A 2 -14.83 43.95 -16.24
N THR A 3 -15.77 43.03 -16.02
CA THR A 3 -16.21 42.62 -14.69
C THR A 3 -15.20 41.63 -14.11
N VAL A 4 -14.62 41.96 -12.96
CA VAL A 4 -13.74 41.06 -12.21
C VAL A 4 -14.62 40.07 -11.45
N PRO A 5 -14.44 38.74 -11.60
CA PRO A 5 -15.21 37.77 -10.82
C PRO A 5 -14.80 37.82 -9.34
N ALA A 6 -15.82 37.87 -8.48
CA ALA A 6 -15.70 37.95 -7.03
C ALA A 6 -14.92 36.77 -6.44
N ALA A 7 -13.96 37.08 -5.56
CA ALA A 7 -13.18 36.11 -4.82
C ALA A 7 -14.08 35.21 -3.93
N PRO A 8 -13.76 33.91 -3.78
CA PRO A 8 -14.56 32.99 -2.98
C PRO A 8 -14.51 33.35 -1.48
N PRO A 9 -15.61 33.15 -0.73
CA PRO A 9 -15.69 33.52 0.67
C PRO A 9 -14.76 32.66 1.54
N LYS A 10 -13.96 33.32 2.39
CA LYS A 10 -13.09 32.69 3.39
C LYS A 10 -13.94 31.95 4.44
N GLY A 11 -13.84 30.62 4.49
CA GLY A 11 -14.57 29.78 5.46
C GLY A 11 -14.25 30.14 6.93
N LYS A 12 -15.26 30.01 7.81
CA LYS A 12 -15.14 30.28 9.26
C LYS A 12 -14.13 29.31 9.90
N ARG A 13 -13.22 29.83 10.74
CA ARG A 13 -12.28 29.01 11.53
C ARG A 13 -13.06 28.13 12.53
N PRO A 14 -12.64 26.87 12.74
CA PRO A 14 -13.28 25.97 13.68
C PRO A 14 -13.17 26.47 15.12
N THR A 15 -14.17 26.14 15.93
CA THR A 15 -14.24 26.47 17.35
C THR A 15 -13.30 25.58 18.18
N LYS A 16 -12.91 26.04 19.39
CA LYS A 16 -12.02 25.30 20.29
C LYS A 16 -12.53 23.89 20.62
N ALA A 17 -13.84 23.72 20.75
CA ALA A 17 -14.48 22.42 20.97
C ALA A 17 -14.32 21.49 19.76
N GLN A 18 -14.56 21.99 18.54
CA GLN A 18 -14.38 21.22 17.30
C GLN A 18 -12.94 20.77 17.09
N SER A 19 -11.95 21.59 17.47
CA SER A 19 -10.54 21.22 17.40
C SER A 19 -10.18 20.11 18.40
N GLN A 20 -10.78 20.10 19.59
CA GLN A 20 -10.56 19.05 20.59
C GLN A 20 -11.15 17.71 20.16
N GLU A 21 -12.37 17.72 19.64
CA GLU A 21 -13.04 16.52 19.13
C GLU A 21 -12.27 15.90 17.96
N ALA A 22 -11.80 16.72 17.01
CA ALA A 22 -10.98 16.26 15.90
C ALA A 22 -9.65 15.63 16.37
N GLU A 23 -9.02 16.19 17.41
CA GLU A 23 -7.79 15.63 17.97
C GLU A 23 -8.05 14.29 18.69
N LEU A 24 -9.17 14.15 19.40
CA LEU A 24 -9.57 12.89 20.02
C LEU A 24 -9.82 11.81 18.96
N ALA A 25 -10.56 12.13 17.90
CA ALA A 25 -10.82 11.22 16.79
C ALA A 25 -9.51 10.80 16.10
N ARG A 26 -8.56 11.74 15.93
CA ARG A 26 -7.21 11.44 15.41
C ARG A 26 -6.45 10.48 16.33
N GLN A 27 -6.49 10.71 17.64
CA GLN A 27 -5.82 9.85 18.62
C GLN A 27 -6.42 8.45 18.64
N GLU A 28 -7.75 8.33 18.55
CA GLU A 28 -8.45 7.05 18.45
C GLU A 28 -8.06 6.30 17.18
N SER A 29 -8.01 6.99 16.04
CA SER A 29 -7.55 6.42 14.77
C SER A 29 -6.10 5.91 14.86
N CYS A 30 -5.20 6.69 15.46
CA CYS A 30 -3.83 6.25 15.72
C CYS A 30 -3.77 5.01 16.64
N ARG A 31 -4.63 4.95 17.67
CA ARG A 31 -4.72 3.78 18.56
C ARG A 31 -5.20 2.55 17.82
N ALA A 32 -6.22 2.69 16.97
CA ALA A 32 -6.75 1.61 16.14
C ALA A 32 -5.68 1.03 15.20
N ILE A 33 -4.92 1.90 14.53
CA ILE A 33 -3.79 1.49 13.67
C ILE A 33 -2.76 0.68 14.46
N TRP A 34 -2.33 1.20 15.60
CA TRP A 34 -1.34 0.52 16.44
C TRP A 34 -1.85 -0.82 16.99
N GLN A 35 -3.10 -0.87 17.44
CA GLN A 35 -3.73 -2.10 17.93
C GLN A 35 -3.81 -3.17 16.84
N ALA A 36 -4.26 -2.82 15.64
CA ALA A 36 -4.34 -3.77 14.53
C ALA A 36 -2.96 -4.34 14.14
N TYR A 37 -1.95 -3.48 14.03
CA TYR A 37 -0.57 -3.91 13.78
C TYR A 37 -0.02 -4.81 14.91
N SER A 38 -0.15 -4.36 16.15
CA SER A 38 0.41 -5.08 17.31
C SER A 38 -0.27 -6.43 17.56
N ALA A 39 -1.58 -6.52 17.34
CA ALA A 39 -2.32 -7.79 17.44
C ALA A 39 -1.86 -8.78 16.35
N ALA A 40 -1.70 -8.32 15.10
CA ALA A 40 -1.19 -9.16 14.02
C ALA A 40 0.26 -9.59 14.27
N TYR A 41 1.08 -8.70 14.82
CA TYR A 41 2.47 -8.96 15.19
C TYR A 41 2.58 -9.99 16.31
N GLU A 42 1.79 -9.83 17.38
CA GLU A 42 1.72 -10.76 18.50
C GLU A 42 1.23 -12.13 18.05
N ALA A 43 0.21 -12.20 17.18
CA ALA A 43 -0.28 -13.46 16.63
C ALA A 43 0.79 -14.20 15.80
N ARG A 44 1.65 -13.48 15.07
CA ARG A 44 2.70 -14.08 14.23
C ARG A 44 3.96 -14.44 15.02
N TYR A 45 4.42 -13.56 15.91
CA TYR A 45 5.73 -13.67 16.56
C TYR A 45 5.65 -14.10 18.03
N GLY A 46 4.45 -14.18 18.61
CA GLY A 46 4.25 -14.55 20.02
C GLY A 46 4.68 -13.48 21.03
N ALA A 47 5.11 -12.31 20.57
CA ALA A 47 5.53 -11.19 21.42
C ALA A 47 5.01 -9.87 20.85
N ARG A 48 4.71 -8.91 21.74
CA ARG A 48 4.26 -7.58 21.32
C ARG A 48 5.41 -6.74 20.78
N PRO A 49 5.19 -5.95 19.70
CA PRO A 49 6.22 -5.07 19.17
C PRO A 49 6.49 -3.91 20.13
N VAL A 50 7.75 -3.47 20.19
CA VAL A 50 8.18 -2.37 21.04
C VAL A 50 7.68 -1.04 20.47
N ARG A 51 6.95 -0.28 21.29
CA ARG A 51 6.47 1.05 20.94
C ARG A 51 7.46 2.11 21.41
N ASN A 52 8.01 2.89 20.48
CA ASN A 52 8.90 4.01 20.77
C ASN A 52 8.39 5.33 20.13
N ALA A 53 9.08 6.43 20.41
CA ALA A 53 8.71 7.75 19.87
C ALA A 53 8.72 7.80 18.33
N LYS A 54 9.67 7.10 17.68
CA LYS A 54 9.75 7.00 16.22
C LYS A 54 8.50 6.34 15.64
N VAL A 55 8.11 5.19 16.19
CA VAL A 55 6.92 4.44 15.77
C VAL A 55 5.64 5.26 15.99
N ASN A 56 5.55 6.03 17.07
CA ASN A 56 4.42 6.92 17.30
C ASN A 56 4.26 7.96 16.18
N SER A 57 5.36 8.59 15.75
CA SER A 57 5.35 9.51 14.62
C SER A 57 4.94 8.80 13.33
N GLN A 58 5.49 7.60 13.08
CA GLN A 58 5.19 6.81 11.89
C GLN A 58 3.71 6.38 11.82
N VAL A 59 3.08 6.03 12.95
CA VAL A 59 1.63 5.73 13.01
C VAL A 59 0.82 6.96 12.62
N GLY A 60 1.20 8.14 13.11
CA GLY A 60 0.56 9.40 12.73
C GLY A 60 0.73 9.72 11.24
N ASP A 61 1.89 9.43 10.66
CA ASP A 61 2.14 9.63 9.23
C ASP A 61 1.41 8.61 8.35
N LEU A 62 1.25 7.37 8.82
CA LEU A 62 0.42 6.38 8.16
C LEU A 62 -1.05 6.83 8.14
N LEU A 63 -1.57 7.36 9.25
CA LEU A 63 -2.91 7.91 9.33
C LEU A 63 -3.12 9.05 8.33
N LYS A 64 -2.14 9.96 8.16
CA LYS A 64 -2.22 11.05 7.17
C LYS A 64 -2.25 10.55 5.73
N ARG A 65 -1.62 9.40 5.44
CA ARG A 65 -1.49 8.86 4.08
C ARG A 65 -2.66 7.97 3.68
N LEU A 66 -3.12 7.09 4.58
CA LEU A 66 -4.14 6.08 4.30
C LEU A 66 -5.50 6.38 4.95
N GLY A 67 -5.56 7.30 5.90
CA GLY A 67 -6.78 7.61 6.63
C GLY A 67 -7.11 6.60 7.73
N ALA A 68 -8.22 6.87 8.44
CA ALA A 68 -8.63 6.13 9.62
C ALA A 68 -9.27 4.77 9.31
N GLU A 69 -9.90 4.63 8.13
CA GLU A 69 -10.62 3.41 7.76
C GLU A 69 -9.66 2.33 7.24
N GLU A 70 -8.80 2.66 6.27
CA GLU A 70 -7.88 1.71 5.66
C GLU A 70 -6.62 1.49 6.50
N GLY A 71 -6.17 2.50 7.24
CA GLY A 71 -4.91 2.47 8.00
C GLY A 71 -4.74 1.22 8.88
N PRO A 72 -5.69 0.88 9.76
CA PRO A 72 -5.61 -0.31 10.61
C PRO A 72 -5.57 -1.62 9.81
N GLN A 73 -6.36 -1.70 8.74
CA GLN A 73 -6.50 -2.90 7.92
C GLN A 73 -5.21 -3.18 7.14
N VAL A 74 -4.62 -2.14 6.54
CA VAL A 74 -3.34 -2.23 5.83
C VAL A 74 -2.20 -2.57 6.79
N ALA A 75 -2.22 -2.02 8.02
CA ALA A 75 -1.20 -2.30 9.02
C ALA A 75 -1.22 -3.77 9.49
N ALA A 76 -2.41 -4.35 9.68
CA ALA A 76 -2.56 -5.77 9.97
C ALA A 76 -2.17 -6.65 8.77
N TYR A 77 -2.62 -6.28 7.56
CA TYR A 77 -2.29 -6.99 6.32
C TYR A 77 -0.77 -7.09 6.11
N PHE A 78 -0.04 -5.99 6.33
CA PHE A 78 1.41 -5.94 6.17
C PHE A 78 2.14 -7.02 6.96
N VAL A 79 1.73 -7.25 8.21
CA VAL A 79 2.34 -8.29 9.06
C VAL A 79 2.06 -9.70 8.55
N GLY A 80 0.97 -9.89 7.79
CA GLY A 80 0.61 -11.17 7.19
C GLY A 80 1.39 -11.53 5.92
N ILE A 81 2.11 -10.58 5.30
CA ILE A 81 2.83 -10.82 4.05
C ILE A 81 3.96 -11.84 4.26
N GLU A 82 4.09 -12.79 3.33
CA GLU A 82 5.11 -13.84 3.39
C GLU A 82 6.30 -13.51 2.48
N ASP A 83 6.92 -12.36 2.75
CA ASP A 83 8.11 -11.93 2.03
C ASP A 83 9.38 -12.16 2.86
N ALA A 84 10.41 -12.75 2.22
CA ALA A 84 11.65 -13.13 2.90
C ALA A 84 12.41 -11.92 3.47
N TYR A 85 12.29 -10.73 2.87
CA TYR A 85 12.90 -9.52 3.40
C TYR A 85 12.10 -9.01 4.61
N LEU A 86 10.77 -8.96 4.52
CA LEU A 86 9.92 -8.55 5.64
C LEU A 86 10.04 -9.48 6.86
N LEU A 87 10.13 -10.78 6.63
CA LEU A 87 10.36 -11.78 7.67
C LEU A 87 11.71 -11.57 8.37
N ARG A 88 12.79 -11.34 7.60
CA ARG A 88 14.13 -11.06 8.15
C ARG A 88 14.18 -9.76 8.94
N SER A 89 13.39 -8.76 8.55
CA SER A 89 13.25 -7.48 9.24
C SER A 89 12.17 -7.49 10.33
N TYR A 90 11.58 -8.64 10.65
CA TYR A 90 10.48 -8.79 11.60
C TYR A 90 9.34 -7.78 11.40
N HIS A 91 8.96 -7.50 10.15
CA HIS A 91 7.91 -6.54 9.81
C HIS A 91 8.05 -5.19 10.54
N GLU A 92 9.26 -4.61 10.54
CA GLU A 92 9.47 -3.28 11.12
C GLU A 92 8.48 -2.26 10.54
N PHE A 93 7.82 -1.49 11.40
CA PHE A 93 6.83 -0.48 11.00
C PHE A 93 7.37 0.56 10.00
N GLY A 94 8.67 0.84 10.02
CA GLY A 94 9.31 1.73 9.05
C GLY A 94 9.19 1.24 7.61
N LEU A 95 9.21 -0.08 7.39
CA LEU A 95 9.05 -0.67 6.06
C LEU A 95 7.63 -0.54 5.53
N LEU A 96 6.63 -0.68 6.42
CA LEU A 96 5.23 -0.40 6.11
C LEU A 96 5.08 1.05 5.64
N LEU A 97 5.62 2.01 6.41
CA LEU A 97 5.51 3.42 6.06
C LEU A 97 6.27 3.74 4.75
N ALA A 98 7.42 3.13 4.50
CA ALA A 98 8.21 3.38 3.29
C ALA A 98 7.41 3.08 1.99
N LYS A 99 6.54 2.06 2.01
CA LYS A 99 5.71 1.67 0.85
C LYS A 99 4.22 1.59 1.19
N ALA A 100 3.70 2.57 1.94
CA ALA A 100 2.33 2.56 2.45
C ALA A 100 1.25 2.40 1.35
N GLU A 101 1.33 3.17 0.26
CA GLU A 101 0.35 3.10 -0.84
C GLU A 101 0.47 1.79 -1.64
N GLY A 102 1.68 1.23 -1.70
CA GLY A 102 1.94 -0.08 -2.31
C GLY A 102 1.25 -1.19 -1.53
N TYR A 103 1.41 -1.21 -0.20
CA TYR A 103 0.73 -2.18 0.66
C TYR A 103 -0.78 -1.97 0.70
N ARG A 104 -1.25 -0.71 0.64
CA ARG A 104 -2.69 -0.42 0.51
C ARG A 104 -3.25 -0.99 -0.79
N THR A 105 -2.54 -0.83 -1.91
CA THR A 105 -2.95 -1.41 -3.19
C THR A 105 -2.96 -2.93 -3.15
N ALA A 106 -1.94 -3.55 -2.56
CA ALA A 106 -1.86 -4.99 -2.39
C ALA A 106 -3.00 -5.54 -1.53
N TRP A 107 -3.34 -4.85 -0.43
CA TRP A 107 -4.49 -5.17 0.41
C TRP A 107 -5.82 -5.04 -0.35
N ALA A 108 -6.05 -3.92 -1.04
CA ALA A 108 -7.29 -3.67 -1.78
C ALA A 108 -7.51 -4.65 -2.94
N THR A 109 -6.43 -5.11 -3.58
CA THR A 109 -6.47 -6.10 -4.67
C THR A 109 -6.42 -7.55 -4.17
N GLN A 110 -6.32 -7.75 -2.84
CA GLN A 110 -6.07 -9.06 -2.20
C GLN A 110 -4.89 -9.83 -2.82
N THR A 111 -3.97 -9.12 -3.49
CA THR A 111 -2.84 -9.73 -4.18
C THR A 111 -1.66 -9.70 -3.23
N GLN A 112 -1.29 -10.88 -2.72
CA GLN A 112 -0.02 -11.07 -2.02
C GLN A 112 1.11 -10.87 -3.04
N VAL A 113 1.69 -9.66 -3.06
CA VAL A 113 2.87 -9.33 -3.87
C VAL A 113 4.10 -9.94 -3.20
N ASN A 114 4.17 -11.28 -3.19
CA ASN A 114 5.40 -11.98 -2.86
C ASN A 114 6.34 -11.91 -4.07
N GLY A 115 7.66 -11.91 -3.84
CA GLY A 115 8.65 -11.92 -4.92
C GLY A 115 8.44 -13.06 -5.93
N ARG A 116 7.81 -14.18 -5.51
CA ARG A 116 7.39 -15.27 -6.39
C ARG A 116 6.28 -14.88 -7.37
N THR A 117 5.30 -14.09 -6.95
CA THR A 117 4.21 -13.58 -7.80
C THR A 117 4.74 -12.61 -8.84
N ALA A 118 5.66 -11.71 -8.45
CA ALA A 118 6.33 -10.80 -9.38
C ALA A 118 7.16 -11.56 -10.42
N LEU A 119 8.01 -12.49 -9.99
CA LEU A 119 8.79 -13.35 -10.88
C LEU A 119 7.90 -14.23 -11.77
N GLN A 120 6.75 -14.69 -11.28
CA GLN A 120 5.81 -15.48 -12.06
C GLN A 120 5.07 -14.64 -13.10
N ALA A 121 4.70 -13.40 -12.77
CA ALA A 121 4.14 -12.44 -13.73
C ALA A 121 5.16 -12.11 -14.84
N GLU A 122 6.42 -11.85 -14.48
CA GLU A 122 7.50 -11.60 -15.44
C GLU A 122 7.75 -12.82 -16.34
N LYS A 123 7.84 -14.03 -15.76
CA LYS A 123 7.98 -15.28 -16.53
C LYS A 123 6.80 -15.51 -17.47
N THR A 124 5.57 -15.23 -17.00
CA THR A 124 4.37 -15.39 -17.83
C THR A 124 4.38 -14.41 -19.00
N GLN A 125 4.74 -13.16 -18.75
CA GLN A 125 4.83 -12.14 -19.80
C GLN A 125 5.94 -12.44 -20.81
N ALA A 126 7.11 -12.90 -20.35
CA ALA A 126 8.21 -13.30 -21.21
C ALA A 126 7.86 -14.54 -22.07
N ASN A 127 7.15 -15.51 -21.51
CA ASN A 127 6.69 -16.68 -22.26
C ASN A 127 5.65 -16.32 -23.33
N LEU A 128 4.72 -15.42 -23.02
CA LEU A 128 3.70 -14.94 -23.96
C LEU A 128 4.33 -14.18 -25.13
N SER A 129 5.29 -13.28 -24.86
CA SER A 129 5.98 -12.54 -25.92
C SER A 129 6.84 -13.45 -26.79
N ALA A 130 7.54 -14.43 -26.20
CA ALA A 130 8.29 -15.44 -26.94
C ALA A 130 7.38 -16.30 -27.84
N ALA A 131 6.21 -16.73 -27.34
CA ALA A 131 5.24 -17.48 -28.12
C ALA A 131 4.67 -16.65 -29.30
N GLN A 132 4.36 -15.37 -29.07
CA GLN A 132 3.90 -14.46 -30.13
C GLN A 132 4.97 -14.24 -31.21
N ALA A 133 6.23 -14.06 -30.82
CA ALA A 133 7.35 -13.93 -31.74
C ALA A 133 7.56 -15.20 -32.58
N ALA A 134 7.47 -16.39 -31.96
CA ALA A 134 7.58 -17.66 -32.66
C ALA A 134 6.45 -17.87 -33.69
N LEU A 135 5.21 -17.54 -33.33
CA LEU A 135 4.06 -17.61 -34.25
C LEU A 135 4.22 -16.65 -35.44
N LYS A 136 4.74 -15.45 -35.20
CA LYS A 136 5.03 -14.48 -36.27
C LYS A 136 6.10 -15.01 -37.23
N ALA A 137 7.20 -15.52 -36.70
CA ALA A 137 8.27 -16.11 -37.50
C ALA A 137 7.80 -17.35 -38.30
N GLN A 138 6.91 -18.18 -37.73
CA GLN A 138 6.34 -19.33 -38.44
C GLN A 138 5.41 -18.90 -39.58
N ARG A 139 4.65 -17.82 -39.41
CA ARG A 139 3.82 -17.23 -40.46
C ARG A 139 4.67 -16.65 -41.60
N GLU A 140 5.74 -15.93 -41.27
CA GLU A 140 6.67 -15.36 -42.26
C GLU A 140 7.36 -16.46 -43.07
N ARG A 141 7.82 -17.54 -42.42
CA ARG A 141 8.42 -18.71 -43.10
C ARG A 141 7.43 -19.44 -44.01
N ARG A 142 6.16 -19.55 -43.60
CA ARG A 142 5.10 -20.16 -44.41
C ARG A 142 4.71 -19.31 -45.62
N GLY A 143 4.68 -17.98 -45.47
CA GLY A 143 4.47 -17.06 -46.59
C GLY A 143 5.61 -17.11 -47.60
N ALA A 144 6.86 -17.07 -47.12
CA ALA A 144 8.04 -17.13 -47.99
C ALA A 144 8.18 -18.44 -48.79
N HIS A 145 7.62 -19.55 -48.31
CA HIS A 145 7.59 -20.83 -49.02
C HIS A 145 6.38 -20.96 -49.97
N ALA A 146 5.36 -20.09 -49.88
CA ALA A 146 4.20 -20.10 -50.77
C ALA A 146 4.41 -19.23 -52.02
N ASP A 147 5.36 -18.28 -51.96
CA ASP A 147 5.75 -17.38 -53.07
C ASP A 147 6.98 -17.88 -53.88
N ALA A 148 7.43 -19.13 -53.66
CA ALA A 148 8.53 -19.78 -54.37
C ALA A 148 8.05 -21.03 -55.12
#